data_AF-A0A2E7VBM6-F1
#
_entry.id   AF-A0A2E7VBM6-F1
#
_cell.length_a   1.000
_cell.length_b   1.000
_cell.length_c   1.000
_cell.angle_alpha   90.00
_cell.angle_beta   90.00
_cell.angle_gamma   90.00
#
_symmetry.space_group_name_H-M   'P 1'
#
loop_
_entity.id
_entity.type
_entity.pdbx_description
1 polymer ?
#
loop_
_entity_poly.entity_id
_entity_poly.type
_entity_poly.pdbx_seq_one_letter_code
_entity_poly.pdbx_strand_id
1 'polypeptide(L)'
;GNDTISPPKVVDKLERRDELIRKKVWLFPTVNPCEILVNGTKITGFDGRALDVTNPVDHSEAEQFSIYQAKEFFKFLKEEIPGFENAYFIDYAQEVGVRQTRTISGIDTLINDDVITAKKRKDSIARSSWPIELHYGSKPKTEWLIDDYYDVPFGSLVPSDGQNVIVAGRCLSAEHEALASCRVTAQCFEYGRAAALATDLSLRSRVDYNEIDGVEISALMNIDYYGKKRSIF
;
A
#
# COMPACT_ATOMS: atom_id res chain seq x y z
N GLY A 1 13.08 -11.01 22.23
CA GLY A 1 13.99 -11.85 21.43
C GLY A 1 14.86 -10.92 20.62
N ASN A 2 15.87 -11.42 19.90
CA ASN A 2 16.69 -10.57 19.03
C ASN A 2 15.92 -10.09 17.79
N ASP A 3 14.79 -10.73 17.51
CA ASP A 3 13.86 -10.35 16.45
C ASP A 3 12.68 -9.54 17.03
N THR A 4 12.46 -8.32 16.51
CA THR A 4 11.26 -7.51 16.77
C THR A 4 10.11 -7.93 15.86
N ILE A 5 10.38 -8.78 14.86
CA ILE A 5 9.44 -9.35 13.92
C ILE A 5 8.92 -10.67 14.51
N SER A 6 7.69 -10.64 15.03
CA SER A 6 6.87 -11.80 15.39
C SER A 6 7.66 -13.06 15.82
N PRO A 7 8.33 -13.07 16.98
CA PRO A 7 9.15 -14.20 17.40
C PRO A 7 8.36 -15.52 17.34
N PRO A 8 8.95 -16.67 16.95
CA PRO A 8 8.23 -17.94 16.83
C PRO A 8 7.38 -18.28 18.06
N LYS A 9 7.94 -18.09 19.27
CA LYS A 9 7.22 -18.28 20.54
C LYS A 9 5.95 -17.42 20.71
N VAL A 10 5.90 -16.24 20.09
CA VAL A 10 4.73 -15.35 20.10
C VAL A 10 3.72 -15.83 19.07
N VAL A 11 4.19 -16.22 17.87
CA VAL A 11 3.34 -16.81 16.82
C VAL A 11 2.67 -18.07 17.33
N ASP A 12 3.40 -18.99 17.97
CA ASP A 12 2.85 -20.22 18.55
C ASP A 12 1.73 -19.95 19.56
N LYS A 13 1.82 -18.85 20.30
CA LYS A 13 0.78 -18.42 21.25
C LYS A 13 -0.43 -17.83 20.52
N LEU A 14 -0.21 -17.01 19.49
CA LEU A 14 -1.27 -16.44 18.65
C LEU A 14 -2.05 -17.52 17.89
N GLU A 15 -1.36 -18.55 17.39
CA GLU A 15 -1.98 -19.67 16.66
C GLU A 15 -2.93 -20.50 17.53
N ARG A 16 -2.78 -20.50 18.86
CA ARG A 16 -3.66 -21.20 19.81
C ARG A 16 -4.96 -20.45 20.15
N ARG A 17 -5.11 -19.22 19.67
CA ARG A 17 -6.23 -18.31 19.99
C ARG A 17 -7.01 -18.00 18.73
N ASP A 18 -8.06 -18.77 18.44
CA ASP A 18 -8.84 -18.64 17.20
C ASP A 18 -9.46 -17.26 17.00
N GLU A 19 -9.79 -16.57 18.10
CA GLU A 19 -10.32 -15.21 18.09
C GLU A 19 -9.32 -14.16 17.57
N LEU A 20 -8.01 -14.45 17.64
CA LEU A 20 -6.95 -13.55 17.16
C LEU A 20 -6.65 -13.83 15.69
N ILE A 21 -7.33 -13.14 14.78
CA ILE A 21 -7.21 -13.39 13.34
C ILE A 21 -5.78 -13.12 12.83
N ARG A 22 -5.09 -12.11 13.38
CA ARG A 22 -3.73 -11.78 12.94
C ARG A 22 -2.69 -12.61 13.70
N LYS A 23 -2.07 -13.55 12.99
CA LYS A 23 -1.06 -14.47 13.55
C LYS A 23 0.39 -13.99 13.45
N LYS A 24 0.65 -12.95 12.66
CA LYS A 24 1.99 -12.36 12.49
C LYS A 24 1.97 -10.88 12.84
N VAL A 25 2.72 -10.50 13.86
CA VAL A 25 2.67 -9.15 14.46
C VAL A 25 4.05 -8.55 14.65
N TRP A 26 4.12 -7.23 14.62
CA TRP A 26 5.32 -6.44 14.90
C TRP A 26 5.07 -5.59 16.13
N LEU A 27 6.06 -5.58 17.02
CA LEU A 27 6.09 -4.70 18.19
C LEU A 27 7.12 -3.62 17.91
N PHE A 28 6.65 -2.39 17.73
CA PHE A 28 7.49 -1.24 17.44
C PHE A 28 7.63 -0.38 18.71
N PRO A 29 8.84 -0.19 19.26
CA PRO A 29 9.03 0.80 20.31
C PRO A 29 8.73 2.19 19.74
N THR A 30 8.09 3.04 20.54
CA THR A 30 7.91 4.45 20.18
C THR A 30 9.05 5.31 20.73
N VAL A 31 8.95 6.62 20.55
CA VAL A 31 9.87 7.60 21.15
C VAL A 31 9.71 7.69 22.68
N ASN A 32 8.57 7.25 23.23
CA ASN A 32 8.34 7.26 24.66
C ASN A 32 8.82 5.94 25.28
N PRO A 33 9.55 5.98 26.40
CA PRO A 33 9.91 4.78 27.13
C PRO A 33 8.68 3.96 27.52
N CYS A 34 8.77 2.64 27.42
CA CYS A 34 7.72 1.68 27.78
C CYS A 34 6.41 1.80 26.97
N GLU A 35 6.43 2.47 25.82
CA GLU A 35 5.31 2.52 24.88
C GLU A 35 5.64 1.71 23.60
N ILE A 36 4.66 0.94 23.14
CA ILE A 36 4.81 0.03 22.00
C ILE A 36 3.60 0.17 21.08
N LEU A 37 3.87 0.30 19.78
CA LEU A 37 2.86 0.21 18.73
C LEU A 37 2.84 -1.21 18.16
N VAL A 38 1.64 -1.76 17.98
CA VAL A 38 1.46 -3.13 17.47
C VAL A 38 0.45 -3.18 16.35
N ASN A 39 0.81 -3.83 15.25
CA ASN A 39 -0.15 -4.16 14.20
C ASN A 39 -0.87 -5.48 14.53
N GLY A 40 -1.80 -5.42 15.48
CA GLY A 40 -2.49 -6.59 16.03
C GLY A 40 -3.74 -7.04 15.26
N THR A 41 -4.19 -6.29 14.25
CA THR A 41 -5.50 -6.51 13.62
C THR A 41 -5.41 -6.96 12.16
N LYS A 42 -6.34 -7.81 11.73
CA LYS A 42 -6.57 -8.19 10.33
C LYS A 42 -8.08 -8.12 10.09
N ILE A 43 -8.53 -7.06 9.43
CA ILE A 43 -9.95 -6.73 9.33
C ILE A 43 -10.61 -7.54 8.21
N THR A 44 -11.73 -8.16 8.55
CA THR A 44 -12.69 -8.86 7.67
C THR A 44 -14.10 -8.48 8.14
N GLY A 45 -15.16 -9.00 7.52
CA GLY A 45 -16.48 -8.99 8.14
C GLY A 45 -16.54 -9.88 9.38
N PHE A 46 -17.56 -9.69 10.22
CA PHE A 46 -17.85 -10.57 11.36
C PHE A 46 -18.11 -12.02 10.92
N ASP A 47 -18.60 -12.20 9.70
CA ASP A 47 -18.81 -13.49 9.02
C ASP A 47 -17.56 -13.99 8.28
N GLY A 48 -16.45 -13.27 8.34
CA GLY A 48 -15.18 -13.60 7.69
C GLY A 48 -15.05 -13.19 6.23
N ARG A 49 -16.05 -12.53 5.62
CA ARG A 49 -15.98 -12.08 4.22
C ARG A 49 -15.00 -10.91 4.04
N ALA A 50 -14.60 -10.67 2.79
CA ALA A 50 -13.94 -9.42 2.42
C ALA A 50 -14.93 -8.26 2.43
N LEU A 51 -14.51 -7.11 2.95
CA LEU A 51 -15.35 -5.90 3.06
C LEU A 51 -15.08 -4.96 1.88
N ASP A 52 -16.15 -4.39 1.33
CA ASP A 52 -16.10 -3.29 0.36
C ASP A 52 -16.32 -1.96 1.09
N VAL A 53 -15.24 -1.23 1.34
CA VAL A 53 -15.31 0.06 2.05
C VAL A 53 -16.03 1.17 1.26
N THR A 54 -16.39 0.92 -0.01
CA THR A 54 -17.27 1.84 -0.75
C THR A 54 -18.75 1.67 -0.37
N ASN A 55 -19.09 0.58 0.32
CA ASN A 55 -20.36 0.39 1.00
C ASN A 55 -20.25 0.90 2.46
N PRO A 56 -21.06 1.88 2.88
CA PRO A 56 -21.00 2.43 4.23
C PRO A 56 -21.32 1.41 5.34
N VAL A 57 -22.09 0.36 5.03
CA VAL A 57 -22.39 -0.72 5.99
C VAL A 57 -21.14 -1.55 6.27
N ASP A 58 -20.44 -1.98 5.22
CA ASP A 58 -19.17 -2.70 5.32
C ASP A 58 -18.09 -1.87 6.00
N HIS A 59 -18.03 -0.57 5.71
CA HIS A 59 -17.08 0.32 6.38
C HIS A 59 -17.37 0.42 7.89
N SER A 60 -18.65 0.59 8.26
CA SER A 60 -19.05 0.63 9.67
C SER A 60 -18.76 -0.70 10.40
N GLU A 61 -18.97 -1.82 9.71
CA GLU A 61 -18.63 -3.16 10.21
C GLU A 61 -17.12 -3.30 10.46
N ALA A 62 -16.29 -2.82 9.50
CA ALA A 62 -14.84 -2.82 9.61
C ALA A 62 -14.36 -2.06 10.86
N GLU A 63 -14.91 -0.87 11.08
CA GLU A 63 -14.58 -0.02 12.24
C GLU A 63 -14.90 -0.73 13.56
N GLN A 64 -16.11 -1.25 13.69
CA GLN A 64 -16.53 -1.98 14.89
C GLN A 64 -15.66 -3.20 15.15
N PHE A 65 -15.38 -4.01 14.13
CA PHE A 65 -14.62 -5.23 14.31
C PHE A 65 -13.15 -4.95 14.62
N SER A 66 -12.58 -3.85 14.10
CA SER A 66 -11.22 -3.42 14.42
C SER A 66 -11.03 -3.14 15.92
N ILE A 67 -12.03 -2.52 16.56
CA ILE A 67 -12.01 -2.21 18.00
C ILE A 67 -12.06 -3.50 18.82
N TYR A 68 -12.91 -4.46 18.44
CA TYR A 68 -12.96 -5.75 19.12
C TYR A 68 -11.65 -6.53 18.99
N GLN A 69 -11.08 -6.59 17.78
CA GLN A 69 -9.78 -7.24 17.58
C GLN A 69 -8.67 -6.56 18.38
N ALA A 70 -8.64 -5.22 18.43
CA ALA A 70 -7.61 -4.49 19.18
C ALA A 70 -7.70 -4.78 20.69
N LYS A 71 -8.92 -4.85 21.26
CA LYS A 71 -9.14 -5.20 22.67
C LYS A 71 -8.75 -6.64 22.98
N GLU A 72 -9.15 -7.60 22.16
CA GLU A 72 -8.78 -9.01 22.35
C GLU A 72 -7.27 -9.21 22.20
N PHE A 73 -6.65 -8.52 21.24
CA PHE A 73 -5.21 -8.54 21.08
C PHE A 73 -4.48 -7.94 22.28
N PHE A 74 -4.97 -6.84 22.84
CA PHE A 74 -4.41 -6.26 24.06
C PHE A 74 -4.54 -7.20 25.27
N LYS A 75 -5.68 -7.87 25.42
CA LYS A 75 -5.89 -8.89 26.45
C LYS A 75 -4.87 -10.02 26.31
N PHE A 76 -4.66 -10.51 25.09
CA PHE A 76 -3.61 -11.49 24.80
C PHE A 76 -2.22 -11.00 25.22
N LEU A 77 -1.83 -9.76 24.90
CA LEU A 77 -0.54 -9.22 25.32
C LEU A 77 -0.38 -9.28 26.84
N LYS A 78 -1.39 -8.85 27.61
CA LYS A 78 -1.37 -8.88 29.08
C LYS A 78 -1.28 -10.28 29.67
N GLU A 79 -2.00 -11.24 29.09
CA GLU A 79 -2.09 -12.61 29.60
C GLU A 79 -0.85 -13.46 29.26
N GLU A 80 -0.28 -13.27 28.07
CA GLU A 80 0.61 -14.25 27.46
C GLU A 80 2.03 -13.74 27.20
N ILE A 81 2.25 -12.41 27.20
CA ILE A 81 3.52 -11.79 26.84
C ILE A 81 4.18 -11.17 28.08
N PRO A 82 5.33 -11.71 28.53
CA PRO A 82 6.06 -11.16 29.68
C PRO A 82 6.41 -9.67 29.49
N GLY A 83 6.20 -8.88 30.54
CA GLY A 83 6.42 -7.43 30.56
C GLY A 83 5.17 -6.59 30.28
N PHE A 84 4.04 -7.21 29.88
CA PHE A 84 2.76 -6.53 29.64
C PHE A 84 1.76 -6.65 30.81
N GLU A 85 2.16 -7.26 31.93
CA GLU A 85 1.26 -7.55 33.07
C GLU A 85 0.60 -6.27 33.60
N ASN A 86 1.40 -5.20 33.68
CA ASN A 86 0.98 -3.87 34.13
C ASN A 86 0.68 -2.90 32.97
N ALA A 87 0.65 -3.38 31.73
CA ALA A 87 0.34 -2.54 30.58
C ALA A 87 -1.11 -2.04 30.64
N TYR A 88 -1.34 -0.86 30.06
CA TYR A 88 -2.64 -0.26 29.83
C TYR A 88 -2.78 0.09 28.34
N PHE A 89 -4.02 0.11 27.86
CA PHE A 89 -4.33 0.39 26.47
C PHE A 89 -4.38 1.91 26.26
N ILE A 90 -3.44 2.46 25.49
CA ILE A 90 -3.33 3.89 25.25
C ILE A 90 -4.34 4.32 24.18
N ASP A 91 -4.24 3.73 22.99
CA ASP A 91 -5.07 4.09 21.84
C ASP A 91 -5.10 2.98 20.78
N TYR A 92 -5.97 3.15 19.79
CA TYR A 92 -6.06 2.38 18.56
C TYR A 92 -6.24 3.32 17.36
N ALA A 93 -6.10 2.79 16.14
CA ALA A 93 -6.32 3.62 14.95
C ALA A 93 -7.77 4.11 14.89
N GLN A 94 -7.97 5.43 14.69
CA GLN A 94 -9.30 6.04 14.64
C GLN A 94 -10.13 5.65 13.40
N GLU A 95 -9.47 5.15 12.36
CA GLU A 95 -10.08 4.69 11.11
C GLU A 95 -9.37 3.42 10.64
N VAL A 96 -10.12 2.52 9.99
CA VAL A 96 -9.55 1.33 9.35
C VAL A 96 -8.68 1.71 8.16
N GLY A 97 -7.48 1.15 8.14
CA GLY A 97 -6.55 1.34 7.03
C GLY A 97 -7.04 0.68 5.73
N VAL A 98 -7.60 1.47 4.82
CA VAL A 98 -8.03 1.02 3.50
C VAL A 98 -6.84 0.85 2.56
N ARG A 99 -6.68 -0.34 1.97
CA ARG A 99 -5.56 -0.63 1.06
C ARG A 99 -5.89 -0.38 -0.41
N GLN A 100 -7.12 -0.65 -0.84
CA GLN A 100 -7.56 -0.50 -2.22
C GLN A 100 -9.07 -0.19 -2.26
N THR A 101 -9.48 0.63 -3.22
CA THR A 101 -10.89 0.89 -3.54
C THR A 101 -11.08 0.91 -5.06
N ARG A 102 -11.52 2.03 -5.63
CA ARG A 102 -11.70 2.24 -7.06
C ARG A 102 -10.36 2.63 -7.70
N THR A 103 -10.05 1.98 -8.81
CA THR A 103 -9.00 2.36 -9.75
C THR A 103 -9.65 2.85 -11.03
N ILE A 104 -8.94 3.65 -11.81
CA ILE A 104 -9.38 3.99 -13.17
C ILE A 104 -9.12 2.82 -14.12
N SER A 105 -9.85 2.80 -15.24
CA SER A 105 -9.36 2.15 -16.45
C SER A 105 -8.46 3.15 -17.16
N GLY A 106 -7.16 2.85 -17.23
CA GLY A 106 -6.18 3.72 -17.87
C GLY A 106 -5.97 3.42 -19.35
N ILE A 107 -5.31 4.32 -20.06
CA ILE A 107 -4.80 4.05 -21.43
C ILE A 107 -3.70 2.96 -21.42
N ASP A 108 -3.09 2.73 -20.26
CA ASP A 108 -2.27 1.56 -19.97
C ASP A 108 -2.61 1.03 -18.57
N THR A 109 -2.39 -0.26 -18.33
CA THR A 109 -2.64 -0.93 -17.05
C THR A 109 -1.37 -1.63 -16.60
N LEU A 110 -0.90 -1.32 -15.39
CA LEU A 110 0.20 -2.08 -14.78
C LEU A 110 -0.30 -3.48 -14.41
N ILE A 111 0.16 -4.50 -15.13
CA ILE A 111 -0.23 -5.90 -14.90
C ILE A 111 0.70 -6.61 -13.93
N ASN A 112 0.25 -7.71 -13.35
CA ASN A 112 1.02 -8.50 -12.39
C ASN A 112 2.33 -9.02 -12.99
N ASP A 113 2.32 -9.41 -14.27
CA ASP A 113 3.50 -9.91 -14.98
C ASP A 113 4.60 -8.84 -15.13
N ASP A 114 4.22 -7.57 -15.30
CA ASP A 114 5.17 -6.45 -15.36
C ASP A 114 5.97 -6.33 -14.05
N VAL A 115 5.33 -6.61 -12.92
CA VAL A 115 5.97 -6.63 -11.60
C VAL A 115 6.86 -7.86 -11.45
N ILE A 116 6.33 -9.07 -11.70
CA ILE A 116 7.04 -10.35 -11.50
C ILE A 116 8.27 -10.45 -12.40
N THR A 117 8.21 -9.93 -13.62
CA THR A 117 9.31 -9.96 -14.59
C THR A 117 10.23 -8.74 -14.52
N ALA A 118 10.02 -7.85 -13.54
CA ALA A 118 10.81 -6.64 -13.34
C ALA A 118 10.88 -5.75 -14.61
N LYS A 119 9.76 -5.64 -15.33
CA LYS A 119 9.71 -5.05 -16.66
C LYS A 119 10.16 -3.60 -16.65
N LYS A 120 11.04 -3.28 -17.62
CA LYS A 120 11.55 -1.92 -17.86
C LYS A 120 10.78 -1.22 -18.95
N ARG A 121 10.56 0.08 -18.79
CA ARG A 121 9.70 0.87 -19.66
C ARG A 121 10.30 2.24 -19.96
N LYS A 122 10.09 2.72 -21.20
CA LYS A 122 10.59 4.04 -21.63
C LYS A 122 9.73 5.18 -21.09
N ASP A 123 8.44 4.91 -20.91
CA ASP A 123 7.41 5.80 -20.35
C ASP A 123 7.29 5.67 -18.82
N SER A 124 8.37 5.25 -18.15
CA SER A 124 8.40 5.08 -16.69
C SER A 124 8.28 6.41 -15.97
N ILE A 125 7.33 6.51 -15.04
CA ILE A 125 7.19 7.66 -14.13
C ILE A 125 7.65 7.36 -12.71
N ALA A 126 7.81 6.07 -12.36
CA ALA A 126 8.33 5.65 -11.08
C ALA A 126 8.93 4.25 -11.18
N ARG A 127 9.96 3.99 -10.37
CA ARG A 127 10.54 2.66 -10.16
C ARG A 127 10.11 2.13 -8.82
N SER A 128 9.78 0.84 -8.79
CA SER A 128 9.44 0.15 -7.54
C SER A 128 10.14 -1.19 -7.45
N SER A 129 10.78 -1.44 -6.32
CA SER A 129 11.29 -2.75 -5.92
C SER A 129 10.41 -3.40 -4.84
N TRP A 130 9.25 -2.81 -4.56
CA TRP A 130 8.35 -3.34 -3.54
C TRP A 130 7.77 -4.68 -4.01
N PRO A 131 7.74 -5.71 -3.16
CA PRO A 131 7.18 -7.00 -3.55
C PRO A 131 5.66 -6.93 -3.76
N ILE A 132 5.10 -7.92 -4.46
CA ILE A 132 3.66 -8.16 -4.36
C ILE A 132 3.39 -8.78 -2.99
N GLU A 133 2.64 -8.08 -2.13
CA GLU A 133 2.21 -8.56 -0.82
C GLU A 133 0.70 -8.84 -0.79
N LEU A 134 0.32 -10.11 -0.84
CA LEU A 134 -1.07 -10.52 -0.73
C LEU A 134 -1.39 -10.88 0.72
N HIS A 135 -2.42 -10.22 1.27
CA HIS A 135 -2.90 -10.42 2.63
C HIS A 135 -4.26 -11.14 2.73
N TYR A 136 -4.81 -11.59 1.60
CA TYR A 136 -6.01 -12.43 1.52
C TYR A 136 -5.64 -13.91 1.29
N GLY A 137 -6.61 -14.81 1.50
CA GLY A 137 -6.40 -16.26 1.40
C GLY A 137 -5.83 -16.91 2.67
N SER A 138 -5.52 -18.21 2.58
CA SER A 138 -5.11 -19.05 3.72
C SER A 138 -3.72 -18.70 4.27
N LYS A 139 -2.82 -18.18 3.42
CA LYS A 139 -1.48 -17.73 3.83
C LYS A 139 -1.09 -16.45 3.08
N PRO A 140 -0.43 -15.48 3.74
CA PRO A 140 0.16 -14.35 3.05
C PRO A 140 1.16 -14.82 2.00
N LYS A 141 1.11 -14.24 0.81
CA LYS A 141 2.05 -14.51 -0.28
C LYS A 141 2.88 -13.25 -0.54
N THR A 142 4.20 -13.41 -0.65
CA THR A 142 5.10 -12.31 -0.97
C THR A 142 6.03 -12.72 -2.11
N GLU A 143 5.95 -12.03 -3.24
CA GLU A 143 6.84 -12.24 -4.39
C GLU A 143 7.87 -11.10 -4.42
N TRP A 144 9.12 -11.42 -4.09
CA TRP A 144 10.20 -10.44 -3.96
C TRP A 144 10.95 -10.20 -5.26
N LEU A 145 11.28 -8.94 -5.51
CA LEU A 145 12.25 -8.53 -6.52
C LEU A 145 13.60 -8.36 -5.84
N ILE A 146 14.53 -9.27 -6.11
CA ILE A 146 15.86 -9.27 -5.52
C ILE A 146 16.78 -8.47 -6.45
N ASP A 147 17.37 -7.40 -5.90
CA ASP A 147 18.28 -6.50 -6.62
C ASP A 147 17.73 -5.95 -7.95
N ASP A 148 16.39 -5.85 -8.05
CA ASP A 148 15.70 -5.41 -9.26
C ASP A 148 14.47 -4.53 -8.93
N TYR A 149 13.85 -3.98 -9.97
CA TYR A 149 12.67 -3.12 -9.90
C TYR A 149 11.77 -3.29 -11.12
N TYR A 150 10.55 -2.80 -11.09
CA TYR A 150 9.74 -2.60 -12.29
C TYR A 150 9.44 -1.13 -12.49
N ASP A 151 9.10 -0.77 -13.72
CA ASP A 151 8.70 0.57 -14.11
C ASP A 151 7.18 0.72 -14.14
N VAL A 152 6.67 1.80 -13.56
CA VAL A 152 5.24 2.15 -13.59
C VAL A 152 5.01 3.07 -14.79
N PRO A 153 4.12 2.71 -15.74
CA PRO A 153 3.89 3.53 -16.94
C PRO A 153 3.08 4.79 -16.66
N PHE A 154 3.40 5.89 -17.36
CA PHE A 154 2.59 7.11 -17.34
C PHE A 154 1.11 6.85 -17.66
N GLY A 155 0.84 5.98 -18.65
CA GLY A 155 -0.53 5.67 -19.08
C GLY A 155 -1.42 5.09 -17.98
N SER A 156 -0.83 4.54 -16.89
CA SER A 156 -1.60 4.09 -15.73
C SER A 156 -2.26 5.23 -14.93
N LEU A 157 -1.80 6.47 -15.11
CA LEU A 157 -2.39 7.66 -14.48
C LEU A 157 -3.48 8.33 -15.33
N VAL A 158 -3.57 7.98 -16.62
CA VAL A 158 -4.43 8.67 -17.59
C VAL A 158 -5.64 7.81 -17.89
N PRO A 159 -6.88 8.25 -17.55
CA PRO A 159 -8.10 7.53 -17.89
C PRO A 159 -8.22 7.23 -19.38
N SER A 160 -8.77 6.06 -19.72
CA SER A 160 -9.05 5.67 -21.11
C SER A 160 -10.17 6.49 -21.74
N ASP A 161 -11.03 7.10 -20.91
CA ASP A 161 -12.11 7.99 -21.30
C ASP A 161 -12.09 9.25 -20.43
N GLY A 162 -12.39 10.40 -21.04
CA GLY A 162 -12.21 11.73 -20.46
C GLY A 162 -10.87 12.39 -20.83
N GLN A 163 -10.92 13.70 -21.01
CA GLN A 163 -9.80 14.51 -21.55
C GLN A 163 -9.14 15.42 -20.50
N ASN A 164 -9.87 15.75 -19.44
CA ASN A 164 -9.51 16.78 -18.45
C ASN A 164 -9.28 16.22 -17.03
N VAL A 165 -9.04 14.92 -16.91
CA VAL A 165 -8.80 14.23 -15.64
C VAL A 165 -7.52 13.41 -15.73
N ILE A 166 -6.69 13.50 -14.70
CA ILE A 166 -5.54 12.64 -14.47
C ILE A 166 -5.58 12.22 -13.00
N VAL A 167 -5.14 11.00 -12.69
CA VAL A 167 -5.11 10.49 -11.31
C VAL A 167 -3.68 10.32 -10.80
N ALA A 168 -3.53 10.31 -9.48
CA ALA A 168 -2.25 10.03 -8.84
C ALA A 168 -2.47 9.28 -7.51
N GLY A 169 -1.54 8.41 -7.17
CA GLY A 169 -1.64 7.57 -5.99
C GLY A 169 -2.42 6.28 -6.25
N ARG A 170 -3.12 5.77 -5.22
CA ARG A 170 -3.69 4.40 -5.20
C ARG A 170 -4.80 4.13 -6.24
N CYS A 171 -5.28 5.14 -6.95
CA CYS A 171 -6.36 5.03 -7.94
C CYS A 171 -5.86 4.82 -9.39
N LEU A 172 -4.55 4.66 -9.60
CA LEU A 172 -3.99 4.32 -10.92
C LEU A 172 -4.56 3.02 -11.49
N SER A 173 -4.47 2.87 -12.81
CA SER A 173 -4.83 1.64 -13.52
C SER A 173 -3.79 0.55 -13.28
N ALA A 174 -4.15 -0.45 -12.49
CA ALA A 174 -3.33 -1.62 -12.22
C ALA A 174 -4.20 -2.84 -11.86
N GLU A 175 -3.68 -4.03 -12.14
CA GLU A 175 -4.26 -5.27 -11.62
C GLU A 175 -4.15 -5.33 -10.09
N HIS A 176 -5.01 -6.12 -9.43
CA HIS A 176 -5.12 -6.16 -7.97
C HIS A 176 -3.78 -6.44 -7.27
N GLU A 177 -2.99 -7.39 -7.78
CA GLU A 177 -1.72 -7.78 -7.15
C GLU A 177 -0.61 -6.77 -7.46
N ALA A 178 -0.54 -6.27 -8.70
CA ALA A 178 0.36 -5.19 -9.08
C ALA A 178 0.11 -3.92 -8.26
N LEU A 179 -1.16 -3.56 -8.03
CA LEU A 179 -1.55 -2.43 -7.19
C LEU A 179 -1.09 -2.62 -5.74
N ALA A 180 -1.09 -3.84 -5.21
CA ALA A 180 -0.57 -4.12 -3.87
C ALA A 180 0.92 -3.78 -3.73
N SER A 181 1.67 -3.84 -4.83
CA SER A 181 3.09 -3.47 -4.89
C SER A 181 3.33 -1.99 -5.20
N CYS A 182 2.61 -1.40 -6.17
CA CYS A 182 2.95 -0.08 -6.70
C CYS A 182 2.39 1.10 -5.88
N ARG A 183 1.45 0.85 -4.96
CA ARG A 183 0.74 1.91 -4.21
C ARG A 183 1.43 2.37 -2.92
N VAL A 184 2.71 2.08 -2.75
CA VAL A 184 3.49 2.47 -1.56
C VAL A 184 3.76 3.98 -1.59
N THR A 185 3.96 4.59 -0.41
CA THR A 185 3.98 6.05 -0.23
C THR A 185 5.01 6.75 -1.11
N ALA A 186 6.21 6.19 -1.26
CA ALA A 186 7.28 6.79 -2.06
C ALA A 186 6.87 6.92 -3.54
N GLN A 187 6.31 5.87 -4.11
CA GLN A 187 5.81 5.82 -5.49
C GLN A 187 4.66 6.79 -5.68
N CYS A 188 3.76 6.91 -4.69
CA CYS A 188 2.65 7.86 -4.74
C CYS A 188 3.12 9.32 -4.84
N PHE A 189 4.26 9.68 -4.24
CA PHE A 189 4.84 11.01 -4.43
C PHE A 189 5.29 11.24 -5.87
N GLU A 190 5.94 10.25 -6.48
CA GLU A 190 6.34 10.34 -7.90
C GLU A 190 5.12 10.38 -8.83
N TYR A 191 4.03 9.68 -8.52
CA TYR A 191 2.79 9.78 -9.30
C TYR A 191 2.18 11.18 -9.25
N GLY A 192 2.16 11.81 -8.07
CA GLY A 192 1.69 13.19 -7.93
C GLY A 192 2.55 14.17 -8.73
N ARG A 193 3.87 13.97 -8.71
CA ARG A 193 4.81 14.77 -9.52
C ARG A 193 4.60 14.57 -11.02
N ALA A 194 4.46 13.33 -11.48
CA ALA A 194 4.22 13.01 -12.88
C ALA A 194 2.90 13.62 -13.37
N ALA A 195 1.83 13.51 -12.58
CA ALA A 195 0.55 14.12 -12.89
C ALA A 195 0.66 15.64 -13.01
N ALA A 196 1.36 16.31 -12.09
CA ALA A 196 1.57 17.76 -12.14
C ALA A 196 2.36 18.20 -13.39
N LEU A 197 3.42 17.49 -13.76
CA LEU A 197 4.19 17.76 -14.97
C LEU A 197 3.35 17.57 -16.24
N ALA A 198 2.54 16.51 -16.28
CA ALA A 198 1.61 16.28 -17.38
C ALA A 198 0.55 17.38 -17.47
N THR A 199 0.03 17.88 -16.34
CA THR A 199 -0.92 19.00 -16.33
C THR A 199 -0.27 20.28 -16.86
N ASP A 200 0.95 20.61 -16.44
CA ASP A 200 1.67 21.77 -16.99
C ASP A 200 1.89 21.66 -18.50
N LEU A 201 2.31 20.49 -18.97
CA LEU A 201 2.50 20.23 -20.40
C LEU A 201 1.19 20.32 -21.18
N SER A 202 0.12 19.68 -20.70
CA SER A 202 -1.23 19.74 -21.26
C SER A 202 -1.69 21.19 -21.45
N LEU A 203 -1.54 22.03 -20.41
CA LEU A 203 -1.97 23.43 -20.45
C LEU A 203 -1.13 24.28 -21.41
N ARG A 204 0.19 24.10 -21.44
CA ARG A 204 1.09 24.86 -22.32
C ARG A 204 0.93 24.48 -23.78
N SER A 205 0.75 23.20 -24.05
CA SER A 205 0.65 22.65 -25.42
C SER A 205 -0.79 22.56 -25.92
N ARG A 206 -1.79 22.76 -25.05
CA ARG A 206 -3.23 22.62 -25.34
C ARG A 206 -3.59 21.26 -25.91
N VAL A 207 -3.07 20.21 -25.28
CA VAL A 207 -3.33 18.81 -25.64
C VAL A 207 -3.96 18.10 -24.45
N ASP A 208 -4.78 17.10 -24.73
CA ASP A 208 -5.40 16.29 -23.68
C ASP A 208 -4.37 15.32 -23.08
N TYR A 209 -4.63 14.82 -21.85
CA TYR A 209 -3.68 13.91 -21.18
C TYR A 209 -3.38 12.63 -21.96
N ASN A 210 -4.37 12.12 -22.70
CA ASN A 210 -4.24 10.91 -23.53
C ASN A 210 -3.48 11.15 -24.84
N GLU A 211 -3.19 12.41 -25.20
CA GLU A 211 -2.37 12.78 -26.35
C GLU A 211 -0.90 13.01 -25.97
N ILE A 212 -0.58 13.06 -24.67
CA ILE A 212 0.78 13.24 -24.17
C ILE A 212 1.57 11.93 -24.32
N ASP A 213 2.74 11.99 -24.96
CA ASP A 213 3.68 10.88 -24.97
C ASP A 213 4.28 10.67 -23.57
N GLY A 214 4.04 9.50 -22.98
CA GLY A 214 4.56 9.14 -21.66
C GLY A 214 6.10 9.17 -21.58
N VAL A 215 6.82 9.04 -22.71
CA VAL A 215 8.27 9.19 -22.76
C VAL A 215 8.69 10.64 -22.46
N GLU A 216 7.89 11.62 -22.87
CA GLU A 216 8.15 13.03 -22.56
C GLU A 216 8.00 13.30 -21.06
N ILE A 217 6.97 12.74 -20.43
CA ILE A 217 6.78 12.83 -18.98
C ILE A 217 7.91 12.12 -18.23
N SER A 218 8.30 10.93 -18.66
CA SER A 218 9.48 10.22 -18.13
C SER A 218 10.75 11.07 -18.22
N ALA A 219 10.97 11.76 -19.33
CA ALA A 219 12.11 12.67 -19.48
C ALA A 219 12.06 13.84 -18.50
N LEU A 220 10.89 14.46 -18.30
CA LEU A 220 10.68 15.55 -17.34
C LEU A 220 10.85 15.08 -15.89
N MET A 221 10.39 13.87 -15.57
CA MET A 221 10.58 13.26 -14.25
C MET A 221 12.08 13.13 -13.92
N ASN A 222 12.92 12.83 -14.91
CA ASN A 222 14.36 12.69 -14.76
C ASN A 222 15.15 14.02 -14.72
N ILE A 223 14.47 15.16 -14.62
CA ILE A 223 15.12 16.47 -14.43
C ILE A 223 14.96 16.88 -12.96
N ASP A 224 16.01 17.38 -12.32
CA ASP A 224 15.92 17.93 -10.96
C ASP A 224 15.42 19.37 -10.94
N TYR A 225 15.19 19.90 -9.74
CA TYR A 225 14.75 21.28 -9.55
C TYR A 225 15.69 22.34 -10.17
N TYR A 226 16.95 22.00 -10.42
CA TYR A 226 17.96 22.87 -11.02
C TYR A 226 18.10 22.66 -12.54
N GLY A 227 17.21 21.90 -13.17
CA GLY A 227 17.27 21.62 -14.61
C GLY A 227 18.39 20.66 -14.99
N LYS A 228 19.05 20.02 -14.03
CA LYS A 228 20.06 18.99 -14.32
C LYS A 228 19.33 17.67 -14.56
N LYS A 229 19.82 16.89 -15.52
CA LYS A 229 19.44 15.47 -15.58
C LYS A 229 19.82 14.84 -14.25
N ARG A 230 18.81 14.50 -13.48
CA ARG A 230 18.95 13.53 -12.42
C ARG A 230 19.16 12.20 -13.15
N SER A 231 20.26 11.52 -12.82
CA SER A 231 20.09 10.08 -12.61
C SER A 231 19.15 10.01 -11.42
N ILE A 232 17.85 10.01 -11.65
CA ILE A 232 17.02 9.38 -10.64
C ILE A 232 17.46 7.94 -10.76
N PHE A 233 17.91 7.40 -9.64
CA PHE A 233 18.49 6.07 -9.48
C PHE A 233 19.97 5.99 -9.89
#